data_AF-A0A925JS93-F1
#
_entry.id   AF-A0A925JS93-F1
#
_cell.length_a   1.000
_cell.length_b   1.000
_cell.length_c   1.000
_cell.angle_alpha   90.00
_cell.angle_beta   90.00
_cell.angle_gamma   90.00
#
_symmetry.space_group_name_H-M   'P 1'
#
loop_
_entity.id
_entity.type
_entity.pdbx_description
1 polymer ?
#
loop_
_entity_poly.entity_id
_entity_poly.type
_entity_poly.pdbx_seq_one_letter_code
_entity_poly.pdbx_strand_id
1 'polypeptide(L)'
;AERIETDLMKLATSFNANLAVGAAQTALTESVIDTAETALFNAKVPASMQKYLIVDGNAYGTLRQLARFSEYQSVGDAGLKTIVEGSIGKIKDFFVFRSQFVQKTGTPTVTTNNLAFSKNAIGLVTRRLPQPLYGTGAIAEYAEMGNFGVRVLMSYAPNTLAQQFTVDVLYGCAILRNNHGVLVRS
;
A
#
# COMPACT_ATOMS: atom_id res chain seq x y z
N ALA A 1 11.06 -4.87 6.30
CA ALA A 1 10.19 -4.56 5.15
C ALA A 1 8.74 -4.33 5.58
N GLU A 2 8.10 -5.27 6.27
CA GLU A 2 6.68 -5.20 6.68
C GLU A 2 6.28 -3.92 7.43
N ARG A 3 7.14 -3.43 8.33
CA ARG A 3 6.89 -2.17 9.05
C ARG A 3 6.79 -0.96 8.11
N ILE A 4 7.61 -0.90 7.06
CA ILE A 4 7.60 0.19 6.07
C ILE A 4 6.28 0.17 5.31
N GLU A 5 5.82 -1.01 4.88
CA GLU A 5 4.53 -1.15 4.19
C GLU A 5 3.36 -0.80 5.11
N THR A 6 3.39 -1.25 6.37
CA THR A 6 2.37 -0.91 7.36
C THR A 6 2.30 0.61 7.56
N ASP A 7 3.43 1.30 7.68
CA ASP A 7 3.47 2.75 7.87
C ASP A 7 3.04 3.51 6.60
N LEU A 8 3.32 2.99 5.41
CA LEU A 8 2.74 3.51 4.15
C LEU A 8 1.22 3.35 4.11
N MET A 9 0.69 2.20 4.51
CA MET A 9 -0.75 1.94 4.51
C MET A 9 -1.49 2.75 5.58
N LYS A 10 -0.82 3.17 6.67
CA LYS A 10 -1.39 4.12 7.63
C LYS A 10 -1.64 5.51 7.03
N LEU A 11 -0.93 5.90 5.98
CA LEU A 11 -1.19 7.18 5.29
C LEU A 11 -2.58 7.20 4.64
N ALA A 12 -3.22 6.06 4.40
CA ALA A 12 -4.54 5.99 3.77
C ALA A 12 -5.59 6.87 4.48
N THR A 13 -5.59 6.89 5.82
CA THR A 13 -6.54 7.69 6.61
C THR A 13 -6.21 9.18 6.64
N SER A 14 -4.99 9.55 6.22
CA SER A 14 -4.55 10.94 6.13
C SER A 14 -4.95 11.61 4.81
N PHE A 15 -5.45 10.84 3.83
CA PHE A 15 -6.08 11.39 2.62
C PHE A 15 -7.46 11.96 2.95
N ASN A 16 -7.53 13.28 3.10
CA ASN A 16 -8.76 13.98 3.52
C ASN A 16 -9.24 15.07 2.55
N ALA A 17 -8.50 15.31 1.45
CA ALA A 17 -8.93 16.29 0.43
C ALA A 17 -10.11 15.78 -0.40
N ASN A 18 -10.18 14.46 -0.65
CA ASN A 18 -11.32 13.81 -1.29
C ASN A 18 -12.16 13.12 -0.22
N LEU A 19 -13.48 13.18 -0.36
CA LEU A 19 -14.38 12.43 0.52
C LEU A 19 -14.15 10.93 0.35
N ALA A 20 -14.10 10.22 1.47
CA ALA A 20 -13.99 8.77 1.45
C ALA A 20 -15.22 8.15 0.79
N VAL A 21 -15.00 7.15 -0.05
CA VAL A 21 -16.06 6.43 -0.78
C VAL A 21 -16.31 5.06 -0.16
N GLY A 22 -17.51 4.51 -0.37
CA GLY A 22 -17.92 3.24 0.23
C GLY A 22 -18.34 3.38 1.69
N ALA A 23 -18.74 2.26 2.30
CA ALA A 23 -19.19 2.20 3.68
C ALA A 23 -18.54 1.03 4.43
N ALA A 24 -18.51 1.12 5.76
CA ALA A 24 -17.98 0.06 6.60
C ALA A 24 -18.87 -1.19 6.53
N GLN A 25 -18.26 -2.38 6.56
CA GLN A 25 -18.91 -3.68 6.48
C GLN A 25 -19.76 -3.90 5.21
N THR A 26 -19.45 -3.17 4.14
CA THR A 26 -20.13 -3.33 2.85
C THR A 26 -19.15 -3.83 1.80
N ALA A 27 -19.56 -4.84 1.04
CA ALA A 27 -18.74 -5.37 -0.04
C ALA A 27 -18.46 -4.27 -1.08
N LEU A 28 -17.23 -4.26 -1.61
CA LEU A 28 -16.85 -3.28 -2.63
C LEU A 28 -17.63 -3.55 -3.92
N THR A 29 -18.39 -2.57 -4.39
CA THR A 29 -19.12 -2.64 -5.66
C THR A 29 -18.40 -1.88 -6.77
N GLU A 30 -18.73 -2.17 -8.03
CA GLU A 30 -18.19 -1.42 -9.18
C GLU A 30 -18.49 0.08 -9.07
N SER A 31 -19.67 0.46 -8.56
CA SER A 31 -20.08 1.85 -8.39
C SER A 31 -19.19 2.60 -7.38
N VAL A 32 -18.71 1.93 -6.32
CA VAL A 32 -17.77 2.55 -5.37
C VAL A 32 -16.42 2.85 -6.04
N ILE A 33 -15.93 1.95 -6.90
CA ILE A 33 -14.69 2.17 -7.66
C ILE A 33 -14.87 3.30 -8.68
N ASP A 34 -16.01 3.34 -9.37
CA ASP A 34 -16.34 4.39 -10.34
C ASP A 34 -16.42 5.78 -9.66
N THR A 35 -16.99 5.83 -8.46
CA THR A 35 -17.02 7.05 -7.62
C THR A 35 -15.61 7.46 -7.20
N ALA A 36 -14.73 6.49 -6.88
CA ALA A 36 -13.33 6.77 -6.57
C ALA A 36 -12.57 7.36 -7.77
N GLU A 37 -12.80 6.82 -8.97
CA GLU A 37 -12.24 7.33 -10.22
C GLU A 37 -12.71 8.77 -10.47
N THR A 38 -14.03 8.98 -10.39
CA THR A 38 -14.66 10.29 -10.58
C THR A 38 -14.13 11.32 -9.58
N ALA A 39 -13.90 10.93 -8.32
CA ALA A 39 -13.31 11.80 -7.30
C ALA A 39 -11.89 12.25 -7.70
N LEU A 40 -11.04 11.34 -8.19
CA LEU A 40 -9.70 11.67 -8.66
C LEU A 40 -9.71 12.51 -9.94
N PHE A 41 -10.65 12.24 -10.85
CA PHE A 41 -10.84 13.05 -12.05
C PHE A 41 -11.24 14.50 -11.69
N ASN A 42 -12.21 14.67 -10.79
CA ASN A 42 -12.62 15.98 -10.27
C ASN A 42 -11.48 16.70 -9.54
N ALA A 43 -10.57 15.94 -8.91
CA ALA A 43 -9.35 16.46 -8.31
C ALA A 43 -8.24 16.83 -9.33
N LYS A 44 -8.54 16.76 -10.63
CA LYS A 44 -7.66 17.09 -11.77
C LYS A 44 -6.42 16.20 -11.87
N VAL A 45 -6.54 14.93 -11.49
CA VAL A 45 -5.49 13.94 -11.76
C VAL A 45 -5.44 13.67 -13.27
N PRO A 46 -4.28 13.85 -13.94
CA PRO A 46 -4.18 13.59 -15.38
C PRO A 46 -4.47 12.13 -15.71
N ALA A 47 -5.23 11.89 -16.79
CA ALA A 47 -5.59 10.53 -17.23
C ALA A 47 -4.38 9.69 -17.66
N SER A 48 -3.28 10.32 -18.07
CA SER A 48 -2.03 9.61 -18.39
C SER A 48 -1.26 9.11 -17.16
N MET A 49 -1.62 9.57 -15.96
CA MET A 49 -0.97 9.16 -14.73
C MET A 49 -1.52 7.82 -14.27
N GLN A 50 -0.60 6.88 -13.96
CA GLN A 50 -0.97 5.58 -13.43
C GLN A 50 -1.67 5.73 -12.07
N LYS A 51 -2.86 5.13 -11.96
CA LYS A 51 -3.65 5.04 -10.73
C LYS A 51 -3.62 3.63 -10.19
N TYR A 52 -3.55 3.50 -8.87
CA TYR A 52 -3.42 2.25 -8.15
C TYR A 52 -4.54 2.14 -7.13
N LEU A 53 -5.08 0.94 -6.97
CA LEU A 53 -6.03 0.60 -5.92
C LEU A 53 -5.44 -0.55 -5.10
N ILE A 54 -5.19 -0.30 -3.82
CA ILE A 54 -4.70 -1.32 -2.87
C ILE A 54 -5.87 -1.74 -2.00
N VAL A 55 -6.22 -3.02 -2.03
CA VAL A 55 -7.31 -3.62 -1.26
C VAL A 55 -6.83 -4.74 -0.33
N ASP A 56 -7.64 -5.06 0.68
CA ASP A 56 -7.41 -6.24 1.52
C ASP A 56 -7.82 -7.54 0.80
N GLY A 57 -7.49 -8.69 1.40
CA GLY A 57 -7.78 -10.00 0.81
C GLY A 57 -9.27 -10.28 0.60
N ASN A 58 -10.13 -9.80 1.51
CA ASN A 58 -11.58 -10.01 1.42
C ASN A 58 -12.20 -9.14 0.33
N ALA A 59 -11.86 -7.86 0.29
CA ALA A 59 -12.30 -6.94 -0.75
C ALA A 59 -11.79 -7.39 -2.14
N TYR A 60 -10.57 -7.92 -2.23
CA TYR A 60 -10.07 -8.53 -3.47
C TYR A 60 -10.92 -9.74 -3.90
N GLY A 61 -11.34 -10.57 -2.94
CA GLY A 61 -12.26 -11.69 -3.19
C GLY A 61 -13.61 -11.23 -3.75
N THR A 62 -14.21 -10.20 -3.16
CA THR A 62 -15.48 -9.65 -3.64
C THR A 62 -15.35 -9.02 -5.03
N LEU A 63 -14.22 -8.38 -5.33
CA LEU A 63 -13.97 -7.79 -6.65
C LEU A 63 -13.87 -8.85 -7.76
N ARG A 64 -13.38 -10.06 -7.45
CA ARG A 64 -13.35 -11.18 -8.42
C ARG A 64 -14.74 -11.73 -8.74
N GLN A 65 -15.70 -11.55 -7.84
CA GLN A 65 -17.07 -12.07 -7.95
C GLN A 65 -18.04 -11.08 -8.61
N LEU A 66 -17.59 -9.88 -8.95
CA LEU A 66 -18.42 -8.92 -9.68
C LEU A 66 -18.88 -9.56 -11.00
N ALA A 67 -20.20 -9.62 -11.21
CA ALA A 67 -20.83 -10.38 -12.31
C ALA A 67 -20.25 -10.06 -13.70
N ARG A 68 -19.90 -8.78 -13.92
CA ARG A 68 -19.24 -8.29 -15.15
C ARG A 68 -17.80 -8.76 -15.35
N PHE A 69 -17.19 -9.48 -14.43
CA PHE A 69 -15.85 -10.05 -14.55
C PHE A 69 -15.83 -11.59 -14.46
N SER A 70 -16.96 -12.20 -14.11
CA SER A 70 -17.13 -13.65 -14.00
C SER A 70 -17.99 -14.25 -15.11
N GLU A 71 -18.72 -13.43 -15.88
CA GLU A 71 -19.56 -13.89 -16.98
C GLU A 71 -18.82 -13.84 -18.32
N TYR A 72 -18.53 -15.01 -18.89
CA TYR A 72 -17.85 -15.12 -20.19
C TYR A 72 -18.59 -14.38 -21.32
N GLN A 73 -19.92 -14.32 -21.28
CA GLN A 73 -20.76 -13.70 -22.31
C GLN A 73 -20.53 -12.18 -22.47
N SER A 74 -20.04 -11.48 -21.44
CA SER A 74 -19.91 -10.01 -21.46
C SER A 74 -18.46 -9.51 -21.59
N VAL A 75 -17.46 -10.37 -21.40
CA VAL A 75 -16.05 -9.95 -21.22
C VAL A 75 -15.08 -10.58 -22.22
N GLY A 76 -15.46 -11.67 -22.89
CA GLY A 76 -14.57 -12.39 -23.82
C GLY A 76 -13.29 -12.90 -23.15
N ASP A 77 -12.15 -12.81 -23.83
CA ASP A 77 -10.85 -13.36 -23.37
C ASP A 77 -10.37 -12.79 -22.02
N ALA A 78 -10.70 -11.53 -21.71
CA ALA A 78 -10.35 -10.91 -20.43
C ALA A 78 -11.13 -11.53 -19.24
N GLY A 79 -12.37 -11.97 -19.48
CA GLY A 79 -13.16 -12.72 -18.49
C GLY A 79 -12.64 -14.14 -18.30
N LEU A 80 -12.16 -14.76 -19.38
CA LEU A 80 -11.54 -16.08 -19.30
C LEU A 80 -10.25 -16.03 -18.46
N LYS A 81 -9.42 -15.00 -18.61
CA LYS A 81 -8.21 -14.80 -17.78
C LYS A 81 -8.53 -14.52 -16.31
N THR A 82 -9.54 -13.72 -15.99
CA THR A 82 -9.93 -13.49 -14.58
C THR A 82 -10.49 -14.76 -13.93
N ILE A 83 -11.22 -15.60 -14.69
CA ILE A 83 -11.73 -16.90 -14.21
C ILE A 83 -10.60 -17.92 -14.04
N VAL A 84 -9.65 -17.98 -14.98
CA VAL A 84 -8.58 -18.99 -15.02
C VAL A 84 -7.36 -18.60 -14.17
N GLU A 85 -6.83 -17.39 -14.35
CA GLU A 85 -5.62 -16.91 -13.64
C GLU A 85 -5.97 -16.31 -12.26
N GLY A 86 -7.23 -15.89 -12.06
CA GLY A 86 -7.68 -15.32 -10.80
C GLY A 86 -7.09 -13.95 -10.44
N SER A 87 -6.46 -13.29 -11.41
CA SER A 87 -5.92 -11.94 -11.27
C SER A 87 -6.86 -10.92 -11.89
N ILE A 88 -7.10 -9.80 -11.21
CA ILE A 88 -8.03 -8.75 -11.63
C ILE A 88 -7.37 -7.76 -12.62
N GLY A 89 -6.04 -7.63 -12.58
CA GLY A 89 -5.29 -6.72 -13.45
C GLY A 89 -5.66 -5.25 -13.23
N LYS A 90 -6.49 -4.71 -14.13
CA LYS A 90 -6.88 -3.29 -14.16
C LYS A 90 -8.42 -3.15 -14.21
N ILE A 91 -9.00 -2.40 -13.27
CA ILE A 91 -10.43 -2.06 -13.22
C ILE A 91 -10.59 -0.55 -13.25
N LYS A 92 -11.44 -0.01 -14.15
CA LYS A 92 -11.84 1.42 -14.16
C LYS A 92 -10.64 2.37 -14.01
N ASP A 93 -9.61 2.11 -14.81
CA ASP A 93 -8.35 2.85 -14.82
C ASP A 93 -7.41 2.67 -13.61
N PHE A 94 -7.77 1.85 -12.62
CA PHE A 94 -6.92 1.48 -11.49
C PHE A 94 -6.23 0.13 -11.71
N PHE A 95 -4.92 0.08 -11.45
CA PHE A 95 -4.21 -1.18 -11.23
C PHE A 95 -4.51 -1.69 -9.83
N VAL A 96 -5.11 -2.88 -9.73
CA VAL A 96 -5.57 -3.42 -8.45
C VAL A 96 -4.50 -4.33 -7.86
N PHE A 97 -4.07 -4.02 -6.64
CA PHE A 97 -3.15 -4.81 -5.85
C PHE A 97 -3.77 -5.20 -4.52
N ARG A 98 -3.34 -6.33 -3.98
CA ARG A 98 -3.75 -6.78 -2.64
C ARG A 98 -2.61 -6.58 -1.65
N SER A 99 -2.92 -6.15 -0.43
CA SER A 99 -1.98 -6.10 0.67
C SER A 99 -2.60 -6.68 1.95
N GLN A 100 -1.79 -7.35 2.76
CA GLN A 100 -2.19 -7.85 4.08
C GLN A 100 -2.15 -6.75 5.14
N PHE A 101 -1.50 -5.62 4.86
CA PHE A 101 -1.23 -4.54 5.83
C PHE A 101 -2.20 -3.36 5.70
N VAL A 102 -3.30 -3.53 4.96
CA VAL A 102 -4.41 -2.58 4.87
C VAL A 102 -4.99 -2.36 6.27
N GLN A 103 -5.10 -1.10 6.68
CA GLN A 103 -5.51 -0.76 8.03
C GLN A 103 -7.00 -1.02 8.26
N LYS A 104 -7.33 -1.65 9.37
CA LYS A 104 -8.70 -1.89 9.82
C LYS A 104 -8.95 -1.10 11.09
N THR A 105 -10.06 -0.36 11.14
CA THR A 105 -10.39 0.53 12.25
C THR A 105 -11.81 0.29 12.74
N GLY A 106 -12.03 0.40 14.05
CA GLY A 106 -13.34 0.30 14.68
C GLY A 106 -13.59 -1.04 15.37
N THR A 107 -14.35 -0.99 16.46
CA THR A 107 -14.94 -2.12 17.20
C THR A 107 -16.33 -1.66 17.66
N PRO A 108 -17.42 -2.44 17.51
CA PRO A 108 -17.53 -3.76 16.86
C PRO A 108 -17.60 -3.70 15.32
N THR A 109 -17.90 -2.53 14.75
CA THR A 109 -17.97 -2.32 13.30
C THR A 109 -16.57 -2.08 12.73
N VAL A 110 -15.98 -3.14 12.18
CA VAL A 110 -14.65 -3.08 11.55
C VAL A 110 -14.78 -2.44 10.16
N THR A 111 -14.10 -1.32 9.95
CA THR A 111 -13.97 -0.64 8.66
C THR A 111 -12.61 -0.96 8.06
N THR A 112 -12.58 -1.48 6.84
CA THR A 112 -11.33 -1.70 6.09
C THR A 112 -11.03 -0.46 5.26
N ASN A 113 -9.86 0.13 5.49
CA ASN A 113 -9.43 1.37 4.86
C ASN A 113 -8.54 1.07 3.64
N ASN A 114 -9.17 0.70 2.52
CA ASN A 114 -8.48 0.52 1.25
C ASN A 114 -8.10 1.89 0.66
N LEU A 115 -7.15 1.90 -0.26
CA LEU A 115 -6.56 3.14 -0.78
C LEU A 115 -6.51 3.15 -2.30
N ALA A 116 -7.12 4.16 -2.91
CA ALA A 116 -6.95 4.48 -4.32
C ALA A 116 -6.12 5.76 -4.47
N PHE A 117 -5.06 5.73 -5.26
CA PHE A 117 -4.14 6.87 -5.40
C PHE A 117 -3.43 6.89 -6.74
N SER A 118 -2.96 8.06 -7.15
CA SER A 118 -2.09 8.21 -8.32
C SER A 118 -0.60 8.02 -7.95
N LYS A 119 0.24 7.61 -8.90
CA LYS A 119 1.67 7.32 -8.70
C LYS A 119 2.44 8.36 -7.87
N ASN A 120 2.10 9.65 -8.02
CA ASN A 120 2.82 10.74 -7.37
C ASN A 120 2.14 11.25 -6.08
N ALA A 121 1.17 10.52 -5.52
CA ALA A 121 0.45 10.93 -4.32
C ALA A 121 1.27 10.72 -3.03
N ILE A 122 2.09 9.67 -2.98
CA ILE A 122 2.86 9.26 -1.81
C ILE A 122 4.35 9.23 -2.16
N GLY A 123 5.17 9.70 -1.24
CA GLY A 123 6.63 9.59 -1.30
C GLY A 123 7.15 8.66 -0.22
N LEU A 124 8.02 7.74 -0.60
CA LEU A 124 8.88 6.98 0.31
C LEU A 124 10.33 7.42 0.05
N VAL A 125 10.99 7.90 1.11
CA VAL A 125 12.39 8.33 1.04
C VAL A 125 13.18 7.52 2.04
N THR A 126 14.35 7.03 1.63
CA THR A 126 15.28 6.32 2.50
C THR A 126 16.61 7.05 2.51
N ARG A 127 17.33 6.96 3.63
CA ARG A 127 18.67 7.51 3.76
C ARG A 127 19.53 6.53 4.53
N ARG A 128 20.73 6.26 4.02
CA ARG A 128 21.71 5.41 4.73
C ARG A 128 22.15 6.12 6.02
N LEU A 129 22.17 5.37 7.12
CA LEU A 129 22.69 5.85 8.40
C LEU A 129 24.22 5.82 8.37
N PRO A 130 24.91 6.82 8.94
CA PRO A 130 26.37 6.86 8.93
C PRO A 130 26.98 5.68 9.70
N GLN A 131 28.21 5.29 9.38
CA GLN A 131 28.95 4.32 10.17
C GLN A 131 29.32 4.90 11.55
N PRO A 132 29.46 4.06 12.58
CA PRO A 132 29.95 4.50 13.88
C PRO A 132 31.37 5.05 13.76
N LEU A 133 31.74 5.93 14.68
CA LEU A 133 33.08 6.52 14.71
C LEU A 133 34.15 5.42 14.89
N TYR A 134 35.28 5.55 14.20
CA TYR A 134 36.41 4.64 14.34
C TYR A 134 36.89 4.56 15.80
N GLY A 135 37.21 3.35 16.26
CA GLY A 135 37.66 3.10 17.64
C GLY A 135 36.56 2.84 18.67
N THR A 136 35.29 2.88 18.28
CA THR A 136 34.15 2.59 19.19
C THR A 136 33.88 1.10 19.41
N GLY A 137 34.68 0.19 18.80
CA GLY A 137 34.49 -1.25 18.90
C GLY A 137 33.23 -1.78 18.19
N ALA A 138 32.53 -0.93 17.44
CA ALA A 138 31.39 -1.30 16.61
C ALA A 138 31.82 -1.43 15.14
N ILE A 139 31.45 -2.54 14.51
CA ILE A 139 31.67 -2.82 13.09
C ILE A 139 30.32 -2.66 12.39
N ALA A 140 30.27 -1.92 11.28
CA ALA A 140 29.03 -1.71 10.55
C ALA A 140 29.19 -2.03 9.06
N GLU A 141 28.24 -2.78 8.53
CA GLU A 141 28.14 -3.16 7.12
C GLU A 141 26.79 -2.72 6.55
N TYR A 142 26.78 -2.38 5.27
CA TYR A 142 25.55 -2.08 4.54
C TYR A 142 25.12 -3.31 3.75
N ALA A 143 23.89 -3.74 3.98
CA ALA A 143 23.24 -4.79 3.21
C ALA A 143 22.01 -4.22 2.50
N GLU A 144 21.62 -4.82 1.38
CA GLU A 144 20.40 -4.46 0.67
C GLU A 144 19.41 -5.62 0.67
N MET A 145 18.16 -5.33 1.01
CA MET A 145 17.06 -6.28 0.94
C MET A 145 15.83 -5.58 0.38
N GLY A 146 15.29 -6.08 -0.73
CA GLY A 146 14.09 -5.51 -1.37
C GLY A 146 14.28 -4.04 -1.80
N ASN A 147 15.48 -3.70 -2.30
CA ASN A 147 15.90 -2.33 -2.65
C ASN A 147 15.96 -1.33 -1.48
N PHE A 148 15.85 -1.82 -0.24
CA PHE A 148 16.10 -1.00 0.94
C PHE A 148 17.53 -1.21 1.42
N GLY A 149 18.28 -0.10 1.53
CA GLY A 149 19.58 -0.10 2.19
C GLY A 149 19.41 -0.17 3.70
N VAL A 150 19.99 -1.20 4.30
CA VAL A 150 19.94 -1.48 5.73
C VAL A 150 21.35 -1.48 6.28
N ARG A 151 21.53 -0.97 7.49
CA ARG A 151 22.81 -1.02 8.20
C ARG A 151 22.76 -2.13 9.24
N VAL A 152 23.71 -3.06 9.17
CA VAL A 152 23.95 -4.06 10.20
C VAL A 152 25.13 -3.58 11.04
N LEU A 153 24.96 -3.50 12.35
CA LEU A 153 26.00 -3.11 13.28
C LEU A 153 26.23 -4.22 14.30
N MET A 154 27.48 -4.60 14.49
CA MET A 154 27.94 -5.56 15.48
C MET A 154 28.80 -4.84 16.52
N SER A 155 28.52 -5.07 17.80
CA SER A 155 29.34 -4.58 18.90
C SER A 155 29.41 -5.61 20.04
N TYR A 156 30.46 -5.53 20.85
CA TYR A 156 30.63 -6.36 22.03
C TYR A 156 30.23 -5.57 23.28
N ALA A 157 29.36 -6.16 24.11
CA ALA A 157 28.91 -5.56 25.35
C ALA A 157 29.70 -6.11 26.55
N PRO A 158 30.69 -5.37 27.09
CA PRO A 158 31.64 -5.91 28.07
C PRO A 158 30.98 -6.26 29.41
N ASN A 159 29.93 -5.55 29.81
CA ASN A 159 29.25 -5.80 31.08
C ASN A 159 28.46 -7.12 31.10
N THR A 160 28.05 -7.62 29.93
CA THR A 160 27.28 -8.87 29.80
C THR A 160 28.03 -9.95 29.04
N LEU A 161 29.25 -9.65 28.57
CA LEU A 161 30.09 -10.49 27.72
C LEU A 161 29.40 -10.98 26.43
N ALA A 162 28.33 -10.31 26.01
CA ALA A 162 27.51 -10.72 24.87
C ALA A 162 27.86 -9.93 23.61
N GLN A 163 27.65 -10.57 22.46
CA GLN A 163 27.66 -9.90 21.16
C GLN A 163 26.27 -9.31 20.89
N GLN A 164 26.23 -8.05 20.47
CA GLN A 164 25.00 -7.36 20.10
C GLN A 164 25.01 -7.09 18.60
N PHE A 165 23.89 -7.39 17.95
CA PHE A 165 23.64 -7.10 16.55
C PHE A 165 22.42 -6.21 16.44
N THR A 166 22.55 -5.08 15.74
CA THR A 166 21.41 -4.22 15.39
C THR A 166 21.27 -4.13 13.88
N VAL A 167 20.03 -4.04 13.43
CA VAL A 167 19.66 -3.92 12.03
C VAL A 167 18.79 -2.70 11.90
N ASP A 168 19.34 -1.64 11.30
CA ASP A 168 18.73 -0.32 11.29
C ASP A 168 18.42 0.12 9.86
N VAL A 169 17.24 0.73 9.69
CA VAL A 169 16.83 1.39 8.45
C VAL A 169 16.21 2.75 8.80
N LEU A 170 16.65 3.79 8.10
CA LEU A 170 16.06 5.12 8.20
C LEU A 170 15.23 5.41 6.94
N TYR A 171 13.93 5.59 7.15
CA TYR A 171 12.97 5.90 6.11
C TYR A 171 11.96 6.95 6.59
N GLY A 172 11.35 7.63 5.63
CA GLY A 172 10.22 8.52 5.83
C GLY A 172 9.17 8.28 4.76
N CYS A 173 7.90 8.26 5.17
CA CYS A 173 6.76 8.18 4.27
C CYS A 173 5.88 9.43 4.47
N ALA A 174 5.44 10.05 3.38
CA ALA A 174 4.59 11.21 3.44
C ALA A 174 3.66 11.31 2.23
N ILE A 175 2.52 11.98 2.43
CA ILE A 175 1.62 12.37 1.34
C ILE A 175 2.19 13.63 0.69
N LEU A 176 2.52 13.52 -0.61
CA LEU A 176 3.01 14.66 -1.40
C LEU A 176 1.85 15.47 -1.99
N ARG A 177 0.75 14.79 -2.33
CA ARG A 177 -0.44 15.40 -2.94
C ARG A 177 -1.71 14.79 -2.36
N ASN A 178 -2.32 15.51 -1.42
CA ASN A 178 -3.46 15.02 -0.67
C ASN A 178 -4.73 14.84 -1.53
N ASN A 179 -4.91 15.64 -2.59
CA ASN A 179 -6.02 15.51 -3.54
C ASN A 179 -5.83 14.38 -4.57
N HIS A 180 -4.66 13.74 -4.61
CA HIS A 180 -4.34 12.66 -5.56
C HIS A 180 -4.56 11.25 -4.98
N GLY A 181 -5.23 11.15 -3.84
CA GLY A 181 -5.65 9.90 -3.23
C GLY A 181 -7.06 10.01 -2.67
N VAL A 182 -7.73 8.86 -2.56
CA VAL A 182 -9.06 8.73 -2.00
C VAL A 182 -9.13 7.44 -1.19
N LEU A 183 -9.72 7.56 -0.01
CA LEU A 183 -9.96 6.43 0.86
C LEU A 183 -11.18 5.64 0.36
N VAL A 184 -11.03 4.32 0.23
CA VAL A 184 -12.09 3.42 -0.24
C VAL A 184 -12.43 2.46 0.90
N ARG A 185 -13.64 2.57 1.46
CA ARG A 185 -14.07 1.78 2.61
C ARG A 185 -14.85 0.54 2.19
N SER A 186 -14.61 -0.54 2.92
CA SER A 186 -15.39 -1.80 2.88
C SER A 186 -15.52 -2.40 4.26
#